data_AF-A0A1Q7ICT9-F1
#
_entry.id   AF-A0A1Q7ICT9-F1
#
_cell.length_a   1.000
_cell.length_b   1.000
_cell.length_c   1.000
_cell.angle_alpha   90.00
_cell.angle_beta   90.00
_cell.angle_gamma   90.00
#
_symmetry.space_group_name_H-M   'P 1'
#
loop_
_entity.id
_entity.type
_entity.pdbx_description
1 polymer ?
#
loop_
_entity_poly.entity_id
_entity_poly.type
_entity_poly.pdbx_seq_one_letter_code
_entity_poly.pdbx_strand_id
1 'polypeptide(L)' 'MLVYVLASDTTVKISRETLSHLERLRGEMKARSIDETVMALIKSHRRKILAGVFGADKGRVRPFAHDDRGEDR' A
#
# COMPACT_ATOMS: atom_id res chain seq x y z
N MET A 1 2.38 -10.57 -22.40
CA MET A 1 3.62 -10.90 -21.67
C MET A 1 3.28 -10.97 -20.18
N LEU A 2 3.05 -12.18 -19.66
CA LEU A 2 2.86 -12.39 -18.22
C LEU A 2 4.23 -12.28 -17.56
N VAL A 3 4.49 -11.16 -16.88
CA VAL A 3 5.69 -11.02 -16.06
C VAL A 3 5.46 -11.85 -14.80
N TYR A 4 6.01 -13.07 -14.80
CA TYR A 4 6.20 -13.85 -13.60
C TYR A 4 7.31 -13.16 -12.80
N VAL A 5 6.95 -12.35 -11.80
CA VAL A 5 7.92 -11.95 -10.77
C VAL A 5 8.14 -13.21 -9.93
N LEU A 6 9.18 -13.98 -10.26
CA LEU A 6 9.76 -14.93 -9.33
C LEU A 6 10.11 -14.12 -8.09
N ALA A 7 9.41 -14.36 -6.98
CA ALA A 7 9.66 -13.67 -5.73
C ALA A 7 11.08 -14.05 -5.29
N SER A 8 12.05 -13.19 -5.60
CA SER A 8 13.39 -13.29 -5.03
C SER A 8 13.24 -13.05 -3.54
N ASP A 9 13.51 -14.09 -2.74
CA ASP A 9 13.61 -13.98 -1.30
C ASP A 9 14.55 -12.81 -0.98
N THR A 10 14.01 -11.79 -0.32
CA THR A 10 14.68 -10.53 -0.04
C THR A 10 14.86 -10.41 1.45
N THR A 11 16.11 -10.45 1.90
CA THR A 11 16.42 -10.28 3.32
C THR A 11 16.73 -8.82 3.64
N VAL A 12 16.02 -8.26 4.61
CA VAL A 12 16.29 -6.93 5.17
C VAL A 12 16.77 -7.07 6.61
N LYS A 13 17.95 -6.54 6.92
CA LYS A 13 18.46 -6.52 8.30
C LYS A 13 17.72 -5.47 9.11
N ILE A 14 17.24 -5.85 10.28
CA ILE A 14 16.55 -5.00 11.25
C ILE A 14 17.07 -5.26 12.66
N SER A 15 16.78 -4.38 13.61
CA SER A 15 17.09 -4.62 15.03
C SER A 15 16.23 -5.76 15.58
N ARG A 16 16.72 -6.41 16.65
CA ARG A 16 15.97 -7.46 17.37
C ARG A 16 14.66 -6.93 17.96
N GLU A 17 14.67 -5.69 18.43
CA GLU A 17 13.49 -5.01 18.97
C GLU A 17 12.40 -4.84 17.90
N THR A 18 12.77 -4.37 16.70
CA THR A 18 11.83 -4.23 15.58
C THR A 18 11.25 -5.59 15.17
N LEU A 19 12.06 -6.65 15.17
CA LEU A 19 11.57 -8.00 14.90
C LEU A 19 10.53 -8.44 15.94
N SER A 20 10.79 -8.19 17.23
CA SER A 20 9.82 -8.50 18.31
C SER A 20 8.50 -7.76 18.13
N HIS A 21 8.54 -6.48 17.74
CA HIS A 21 7.33 -5.72 17.40
C HIS A 21 6.58 -6.31 16.20
N LEU A 22 7.28 -6.75 15.16
CA LEU A 22 6.67 -7.40 14.00
C LEU A 22 6.02 -8.74 14.37
N GLU A 23 6.62 -9.53 15.25
CA GLU A 23 6.02 -10.79 15.72
C GLU A 23 4.75 -10.57 16.53
N ARG A 24 4.73 -9.57 17.42
CA ARG A 24 3.52 -9.19 18.16
C ARG A 24 2.42 -8.76 17.19
N LEU A 25 2.76 -7.89 16.25
CA LEU A 25 1.82 -7.40 15.25
C LEU A 25 1.29 -8.50 14.34
N ARG A 26 2.13 -9.48 13.96
CA ARG A 26 1.68 -10.67 13.22
C ARG A 26 0.54 -11.39 13.97
N GLY A 27 0.69 -11.56 15.28
CA GLY A 27 -0.33 -12.17 16.14
C GLY A 27 -1.62 -11.34 16.19
N GLU A 28 -1.51 -10.04 16.42
CA GLU A 28 -2.66 -9.11 16.44
C GLU A 28 -3.42 -9.09 15.11
N MET A 29 -2.70 -9.14 14.00
CA MET A 29 -3.26 -9.15 12.64
C MET A 29 -3.71 -10.53 12.18
N LYS A 30 -3.43 -11.59 12.95
CA LYS A 30 -3.62 -13.00 12.57
C LYS A 30 -2.98 -13.34 11.21
N ALA A 31 -1.85 -12.71 10.92
CA ALA A 31 -1.08 -12.98 9.70
C ALA A 31 -0.31 -14.31 9.84
N ARG A 32 -0.15 -15.01 8.72
CA ARG A 32 0.50 -16.33 8.67
C ARG A 32 2.02 -16.23 8.71
N SER A 33 2.60 -15.09 8.33
CA SER A 33 4.04 -14.85 8.31
C SER A 33 4.41 -13.39 8.59
N ILE A 34 5.70 -13.16 8.85
CA ILE A 34 6.26 -11.79 8.95
C ILE A 34 6.14 -11.07 7.61
N ASP A 35 6.38 -11.75 6.49
CA ASP A 35 6.21 -11.17 5.15
C ASP A 35 4.78 -10.69 4.90
N GLU A 36 3.78 -11.49 5.29
CA GLU A 36 2.37 -11.08 5.16
C GLU A 36 2.07 -9.85 6.02
N THR A 37 2.68 -9.77 7.20
CA THR A 37 2.58 -8.61 8.10
C THR A 37 3.22 -7.36 7.48
N VAL A 38 4.45 -7.49 6.94
CA VAL A 38 5.17 -6.41 6.26
C VAL A 38 4.38 -5.91 5.04
N MET A 39 3.85 -6.81 4.22
CA MET A 39 3.04 -6.45 3.07
C MET A 39 1.75 -5.72 3.45
N ALA A 40 1.10 -6.14 4.53
CA ALA A 40 -0.08 -5.47 5.04
C ALA A 40 0.23 -4.05 5.56
N LEU A 41 1.37 -3.88 6.26
CA LEU A 41 1.88 -2.58 6.69
C LEU A 41 2.18 -1.65 5.51
N ILE A 42 2.89 -2.13 4.49
CA ILE A 42 3.20 -1.36 3.28
C ILE A 42 1.91 -0.89 2.59
N LYS A 43 0.94 -1.80 2.42
CA LYS A 43 -0.37 -1.45 1.83
C LYS A 43 -1.11 -0.40 2.67
N SER A 44 -1.09 -0.55 4.00
CA SER A 44 -1.70 0.41 4.92
C SER A 44 -1.07 1.79 4.82
N HIS A 45 0.27 1.86 4.80
CA HIS A 45 1.01 3.10 4.65
C HIS A 45 0.71 3.79 3.32
N ARG A 46 0.72 3.04 2.20
CA ARG A 46 0.33 3.57 0.88
C ARG A 46 -1.08 4.15 0.87
N ARG A 47 -2.05 3.45 1.48
CA ARG A 47 -3.43 3.97 1.61
C ARG A 47 -3.49 5.26 2.43
N LYS A 48 -2.72 5.37 3.50
CA LYS A 48 -2.65 6.59 4.32
C LYS A 48 -2.06 7.77 3.53
N ILE A 49 -0.97 7.54 2.77
CA ILE A 49 -0.40 8.56 1.89
C ILE A 49 -1.45 9.05 0.88
N LEU A 50 -2.10 8.11 0.16
CA LEU A 50 -3.14 8.47 -0.81
C LEU A 50 -4.30 9.23 -0.16
N ALA A 51 -4.72 8.83 1.04
CA ALA A 51 -5.76 9.55 1.77
C ALA A 51 -5.35 10.98 2.14
N GLY A 52 -4.07 11.21 2.45
CA GLY A 52 -3.52 12.55 2.69
C GLY A 52 -3.44 13.40 1.42
N VAL A 53 -3.11 12.78 0.28
CA VAL A 53 -3.01 13.47 -1.02
C VAL A 53 -4.39 13.86 -1.56
N PHE A 54 -5.39 13.00 -1.43
CA PHE A 54 -6.74 13.26 -1.94
C PHE A 54 -7.64 14.04 -0.97
N GLY A 55 -7.16 14.36 0.25
CA GLY A 55 -7.75 15.29 1.21
C GLY A 55 -9.25 15.61 1.04
N ALA A 56 -9.55 16.87 0.72
CA ALA A 56 -10.91 17.42 0.55
C ALA A 56 -11.66 16.99 -0.72
N ASP A 57 -10.95 16.36 -1.67
CA ASP A 57 -11.49 15.91 -2.95
C ASP A 57 -11.81 14.40 -2.98
N LYS A 58 -11.57 13.71 -1.86
CA LYS A 58 -11.88 12.28 -1.71
C LYS A 58 -13.39 12.07 -1.85
N GLY A 59 -13.81 11.52 -3.00
CA GLY A 59 -15.22 11.34 -3.38
C GLY A 59 -15.83 12.46 -4.23
N ARG A 60 -15.08 13.52 -4.52
CA ARG A 60 -15.48 14.62 -5.42
C ARG A 60 -14.82 14.53 -6.80
N VAL A 61 -13.71 13.81 -6.90
CA VAL A 61 -13.06 13.50 -8.19
C VAL A 61 -13.93 12.49 -8.96
N ARG A 62 -14.61 12.98 -10.00
CA ARG A 62 -15.28 12.15 -11.01
C ARG A 62 -14.36 11.96 -12.22
N PRO A 63 -14.50 10.87 -13.00
CA PRO A 63 -13.84 10.76 -14.30
C PRO A 63 -14.17 11.98 -15.16
N PHE A 64 -13.21 12.48 -15.93
CA PHE A 64 -13.44 13.57 -16.88
C PHE A 64 -14.57 13.19 -17.85
N ALA A 65 -15.60 14.02 -17.91
CA ALA A 65 -16.67 13.91 -18.90
C ALA A 65 -16.21 14.47 -20.25
N HIS A 66 -16.94 14.14 -21.31
CA HIS A 66 -16.71 14.69 -22.64
C HIS A 66 -16.72 16.24 -22.61
N ASP A 67 -17.62 16.83 -21.84
CA ASP A 67 -17.78 18.28 -21.69
C ASP A 67 -16.71 18.95 -20.82
N ASP A 68 -15.93 18.17 -20.06
CA ASP A 68 -14.78 18.69 -19.31
C ASP A 68 -13.56 18.87 -20.25
N ARG A 69 -13.65 18.44 -21.52
CA ARG A 69 -12.61 18.64 -22.53
C ARG A 69 -12.81 20.02 -23.16
N GLY A 70 -11.85 20.92 -22.95
CA GLY A 70 -11.84 22.28 -23.52
C GLY A 70 -11.61 22.34 -25.03
N GLU A 71 -12.11 21.36 -25.79
CA GLU A 71 -12.13 21.36 -27.24
C GLU A 71 -13.41 22.07 -27.71
N ASP A 72 -13.39 23.40 -27.58
CA ASP A 72 -14.22 24.30 -28.38
C ASP A 72 -13.26 25.33 -29.00
N ARG A 73 -12.45 24.86 -29.96
CA ARG A 73 -11.66 25.68 -30.88
C ARG A 73 -11.54 25.00 -32.23
#